data_AF-A0A426QPQ5-F1
#
_entry.id   AF-A0A426QPQ5-F1
#
_cell.length_a   1.000
_cell.length_b   1.000
_cell.length_c   1.000
_cell.angle_alpha   90.00
_cell.angle_beta   90.00
_cell.angle_gamma   90.00
#
_symmetry.space_group_name_H-M   'P 1'
#
loop_
_entity.id
_entity.type
_entity.pdbx_description
1 polymer ?
#
loop_
_entity_poly.entity_id
_entity_poly.type
_entity_poly.pdbx_seq_one_letter_code
_entity_poly.pdbx_strand_id
1 'polypeptide(L)'
;MHNFLKVSILGAAILTLSGCGFMSVKDNLDPKAMDIYSEMYDKFVESEGDLGAATVWHMEVDEGLGPDDIKTSIESAAVGSGLANVGEMPLSKQIELETGEEQRYLMIYQYCSPQIARKAVNFSPYFSAYLPCRISVVEDEEGRFHLYSLNMDMFVHGGKEMDPEFKKDAMHVRDTIWKMMEAGASGGF
;
A
#
# COMPACT_ATOMS: atom_id res chain seq x y z
N MET A 1 -7.76 34.76 -31.88
CA MET A 1 -8.90 33.82 -32.02
C MET A 1 -8.50 32.41 -32.46
N HIS A 2 -7.53 32.22 -33.38
CA HIS A 2 -7.18 30.89 -33.89
C HIS A 2 -6.49 29.95 -32.85
N ASN A 3 -5.72 30.48 -31.89
CA ASN A 3 -5.13 29.70 -30.80
C ASN A 3 -6.13 29.29 -29.71
N PHE A 4 -7.09 30.15 -29.38
CA PHE A 4 -8.14 29.82 -28.39
C PHE A 4 -9.04 28.67 -28.87
N LEU A 5 -9.40 28.66 -30.16
CA LEU A 5 -10.20 27.59 -30.75
C LEU A 5 -9.45 26.24 -30.76
N LYS A 6 -8.14 26.26 -31.03
CA LYS A 6 -7.31 25.04 -30.98
C LYS A 6 -7.15 24.50 -29.55
N VAL A 7 -6.96 25.37 -28.55
CA VAL A 7 -6.90 24.98 -27.13
C VAL A 7 -8.24 24.40 -26.65
N SER A 8 -9.37 25.00 -27.06
CA SER A 8 -10.69 24.49 -26.71
C SER A 8 -11.03 23.15 -27.41
N ILE A 9 -10.63 22.95 -28.66
CA ILE A 9 -10.83 21.69 -29.38
C ILE A 9 -9.93 20.59 -28.81
N LEU A 10 -8.67 20.90 -28.48
CA LEU A 10 -7.74 19.95 -27.87
C LEU A 10 -8.20 19.57 -26.45
N GLY A 11 -8.65 20.54 -25.65
CA GLY A 11 -9.22 20.31 -24.32
C GLY A 11 -10.50 19.46 -24.36
N ALA A 12 -11.40 19.73 -25.31
CA ALA A 12 -12.61 18.92 -25.50
C ALA A 12 -12.29 17.49 -26.00
N ALA A 13 -11.30 17.32 -26.88
CA ALA A 13 -10.85 16.01 -27.37
C ALA A 13 -10.20 15.16 -26.26
N ILE A 14 -9.39 15.77 -25.38
CA ILE A 14 -8.75 15.07 -24.25
C ILE A 14 -9.80 14.62 -23.22
N LEU A 15 -10.76 15.48 -22.88
CA LEU A 15 -11.84 15.15 -21.95
C LEU A 15 -12.76 14.05 -22.49
N THR A 16 -13.01 14.02 -23.80
CA THR A 16 -13.89 13.01 -24.42
C THR A 16 -13.23 11.65 -24.59
N LEU A 17 -11.93 11.59 -24.93
CA LEU A 17 -11.22 10.32 -25.08
C LEU A 17 -11.02 9.60 -23.73
N SER A 18 -10.63 10.33 -22.69
CA SER A 18 -10.46 9.77 -21.33
C SER A 18 -11.80 9.39 -20.70
N GLY A 19 -12.85 10.20 -20.93
CA GLY A 19 -14.20 9.92 -20.43
C GLY A 19 -14.85 8.67 -21.06
N CYS A 20 -14.63 8.42 -22.35
CA CYS A 20 -15.14 7.22 -23.03
C CYS A 20 -14.53 5.91 -22.47
N GLY A 21 -13.25 5.93 -22.11
CA GLY A 21 -12.58 4.78 -21.49
C GLY A 21 -13.21 4.42 -20.15
N PHE A 22 -13.36 5.41 -19.26
CA PHE A 22 -13.95 5.20 -17.93
C PHE A 22 -15.40 4.69 -18.00
N MET A 23 -16.22 5.28 -18.88
CA MET A 23 -17.61 4.87 -19.04
C MET A 23 -17.78 3.41 -19.46
N SER A 24 -16.78 2.83 -20.15
CA SER A 24 -16.82 1.42 -20.56
C SER A 24 -16.59 0.43 -19.42
N VAL A 25 -15.98 0.86 -18.31
CA VAL A 25 -15.65 0.00 -17.17
C VAL A 25 -16.47 0.30 -15.92
N LYS A 26 -17.21 1.41 -15.87
CA LYS A 26 -17.95 1.90 -14.70
C LYS A 26 -18.81 0.85 -14.00
N ASP A 27 -19.46 -0.03 -14.74
CA ASP A 27 -20.38 -1.04 -14.18
C ASP A 27 -19.63 -2.24 -13.58
N ASN A 28 -18.32 -2.35 -13.83
CA ASN A 28 -17.46 -3.38 -13.24
C ASN A 28 -16.64 -2.88 -12.04
N LEU A 29 -16.61 -1.57 -11.78
CA LEU A 29 -15.78 -0.97 -10.75
C LEU A 29 -16.45 -1.03 -9.38
N ASP A 30 -15.63 -1.07 -8.34
CA ASP A 30 -16.09 -0.81 -6.97
C ASP A 30 -16.69 0.60 -6.89
N PRO A 31 -17.82 0.80 -6.18
CA PRO A 31 -18.43 2.11 -6.01
C PRO A 31 -17.49 3.21 -5.49
N LYS A 32 -16.45 2.85 -4.74
CA LYS A 32 -15.43 3.77 -4.18
C LYS A 32 -14.20 3.94 -5.07
N ALA A 33 -14.13 3.30 -6.24
CA ALA A 33 -12.93 3.35 -7.08
C ALA A 33 -12.51 4.78 -7.45
N MET A 34 -13.48 5.67 -7.72
CA MET A 34 -13.18 7.06 -8.04
C MET A 34 -12.64 7.86 -6.86
N ASP A 35 -13.13 7.58 -5.65
CA ASP A 35 -12.63 8.22 -4.44
C ASP A 35 -11.15 7.83 -4.22
N ILE A 36 -10.84 6.54 -4.43
CA ILE A 36 -9.46 6.03 -4.37
C ILE A 36 -8.55 6.73 -5.38
N TYR A 37 -8.97 6.86 -6.64
CA TYR A 37 -8.16 7.53 -7.66
C TYR A 37 -7.98 9.02 -7.36
N SER A 38 -9.00 9.69 -6.79
CA SER A 38 -8.89 11.08 -6.35
C SER A 38 -7.89 11.21 -5.21
N GLU A 39 -7.98 10.38 -4.17
CA GLU A 39 -7.05 10.41 -3.04
C GLU A 39 -5.60 10.13 -3.49
N MET A 40 -5.41 9.14 -4.37
CA MET A 40 -4.09 8.85 -4.94
C MET A 40 -3.55 10.05 -5.72
N TYR A 41 -4.39 10.74 -6.50
CA TYR A 41 -3.98 11.94 -7.24
C TYR A 41 -3.62 13.09 -6.30
N ASP A 42 -4.43 13.34 -5.28
CA ASP A 42 -4.18 14.40 -4.30
C ASP A 42 -2.84 14.15 -3.59
N LYS A 43 -2.61 12.93 -3.10
CA LYS A 43 -1.32 12.54 -2.49
C LYS A 43 -0.15 12.66 -3.47
N PHE A 44 -0.34 12.27 -4.73
CA PHE A 44 0.68 12.40 -5.76
C PHE A 44 1.04 13.88 -6.02
N VAL A 45 0.07 14.79 -6.01
CA VAL A 45 0.31 16.22 -6.18
C VAL A 45 0.99 16.81 -4.94
N GLU A 46 0.51 16.45 -3.74
CA GLU A 46 1.08 16.88 -2.46
C GLU A 46 2.52 16.43 -2.28
N SER A 47 2.87 15.25 -2.80
CA SER A 47 4.23 14.70 -2.78
C SER A 47 5.11 15.14 -3.95
N GLU A 48 4.71 16.18 -4.69
CA GLU A 48 5.44 16.69 -5.86
C GLU A 48 5.68 15.64 -6.97
N GLY A 49 4.80 14.65 -7.07
CA GLY A 49 4.84 13.60 -8.08
C GLY A 49 5.48 12.29 -7.63
N ASP A 50 5.60 12.05 -6.33
CA ASP A 50 6.09 10.78 -5.80
C ASP A 50 4.99 9.70 -5.82
N LEU A 51 5.16 8.71 -6.71
CA LEU A 51 4.29 7.54 -6.82
C LEU A 51 4.29 6.68 -5.54
N GLY A 52 5.43 6.57 -4.87
CA GLY A 52 5.56 5.84 -3.61
C GLY A 52 4.62 6.44 -2.57
N ALA A 53 4.78 7.73 -2.28
CA ALA A 53 3.91 8.46 -1.35
C ALA A 53 2.41 8.36 -1.72
N ALA A 54 2.09 8.40 -3.01
CA ALA A 54 0.71 8.33 -3.49
C ALA A 54 0.03 6.96 -3.29
N THR A 55 0.80 5.88 -3.19
CA THR A 55 0.28 4.50 -3.26
C THR A 55 0.50 3.67 -2.00
N VAL A 56 1.06 4.27 -0.96
CA VAL A 56 1.35 3.61 0.31
C VAL A 56 0.59 4.26 1.47
N TRP A 57 0.41 3.49 2.53
CA TRP A 57 0.23 4.03 3.85
C TRP A 57 1.59 4.32 4.48
N HIS A 58 1.65 5.38 5.27
CA HIS A 58 2.83 5.83 6.00
C HIS A 58 2.44 6.13 7.45
N MET A 59 3.27 5.69 8.39
CA MET A 59 3.17 6.05 9.80
C MET A 59 4.57 6.32 10.34
N GLU A 60 4.74 7.42 11.06
CA GLU A 60 5.93 7.66 11.88
C GLU A 60 5.81 6.86 13.18
N VAL A 61 6.93 6.31 13.65
CA VAL A 61 7.00 5.56 14.91
C VAL A 61 7.22 6.53 16.07
N ASP A 62 6.55 6.30 17.20
CA ASP A 62 6.68 7.08 18.42
C ASP A 62 8.13 7.09 18.95
N GLU A 63 8.53 8.22 19.52
CA GLU A 63 9.87 8.40 20.07
C GLU A 63 10.20 7.35 21.16
N GLY A 64 11.43 6.83 21.11
CA GLY A 64 11.94 5.89 22.10
C GLY A 64 11.70 4.41 21.79
N LEU A 65 10.97 4.09 20.72
CA LEU A 65 10.80 2.71 20.23
C LEU A 65 11.97 2.30 19.35
N GLY A 66 12.55 1.13 19.62
CA GLY A 66 13.59 0.51 18.80
C GLY A 66 13.06 -0.54 17.82
N PRO A 67 13.91 -1.05 16.91
CA PRO A 67 13.55 -2.11 15.97
C PRO A 67 12.88 -3.35 16.59
N ASP A 68 13.35 -3.79 17.77
CA ASP A 68 12.79 -4.96 18.46
C ASP A 68 11.40 -4.68 19.03
N ASP A 69 11.14 -3.45 19.52
CA ASP A 69 9.81 -3.04 20.00
C ASP A 69 8.81 -2.99 18.84
N ILE A 70 9.22 -2.40 17.71
CA ILE A 70 8.42 -2.33 16.48
C ILE A 70 8.08 -3.74 16.01
N LYS A 71 9.09 -4.62 15.90
CA LYS A 71 8.91 -6.02 15.48
C LYS A 71 7.91 -6.74 16.38
N THR A 72 8.11 -6.66 17.70
CA THR A 72 7.28 -7.35 18.68
C THR A 72 5.83 -6.86 18.63
N SER A 73 5.62 -5.56 18.45
CA SER A 73 4.29 -4.96 18.37
C SER A 73 3.54 -5.40 17.10
N ILE A 74 4.23 -5.39 15.95
CA ILE A 74 3.70 -5.92 14.68
C ILE A 74 3.33 -7.40 14.82
N GLU A 75 4.23 -8.21 15.39
CA GLU A 75 4.00 -9.65 15.59
C GLU A 75 2.82 -9.92 16.54
N SER A 76 2.74 -9.17 17.66
CA SER A 76 1.63 -9.27 18.62
C SER A 76 0.29 -8.98 17.96
N ALA A 77 0.22 -7.89 17.19
CA ALA A 77 -1.00 -7.48 16.50
C ALA A 77 -1.46 -8.50 15.43
N ALA A 78 -0.54 -9.30 14.88
CA ALA A 78 -0.86 -10.37 13.93
C ALA A 78 -1.42 -11.63 14.59
N VAL A 79 -1.17 -11.87 15.89
CA VAL A 79 -1.58 -13.10 16.58
C VAL A 79 -3.10 -13.29 16.50
N GLY A 80 -3.52 -14.49 16.10
CA GLY A 80 -4.94 -14.85 16.01
C GLY A 80 -5.70 -14.24 14.82
N SER A 81 -5.06 -13.37 14.03
CA SER A 81 -5.68 -12.79 12.82
C SER A 81 -5.80 -13.77 11.66
N GLY A 82 -5.01 -14.85 11.67
CA GLY A 82 -4.89 -15.78 10.55
C GLY A 82 -3.92 -15.33 9.45
N LEU A 83 -3.24 -14.19 9.60
CA LEU A 83 -2.09 -13.80 8.80
C LEU A 83 -0.81 -14.29 9.49
N ALA A 84 -0.08 -15.18 8.84
CA ALA A 84 1.19 -15.70 9.36
C ALA A 84 2.36 -14.85 8.85
N ASN A 85 3.42 -14.73 9.64
CA ASN A 85 4.72 -14.28 9.15
C ASN A 85 5.25 -15.35 8.17
N VAL A 86 5.47 -14.94 6.93
CA VAL A 86 5.94 -15.81 5.84
C VAL A 86 7.34 -15.44 5.34
N GLY A 87 7.96 -14.42 5.93
CA GLY A 87 9.27 -13.96 5.52
C GLY A 87 9.68 -12.65 6.19
N GLU A 88 10.98 -12.48 6.32
CA GLU A 88 11.62 -11.24 6.76
C GLU A 88 12.78 -10.93 5.83
N MET A 89 12.95 -9.65 5.49
CA MET A 89 14.04 -9.19 4.63
C MET A 89 14.85 -8.10 5.35
N PRO A 90 15.93 -8.48 6.07
CA PRO A 90 16.80 -7.55 6.79
C PRO A 90 17.79 -6.89 5.81
N LEU A 91 17.27 -6.03 4.93
CA LEU A 91 18.02 -5.48 3.80
C LEU A 91 19.22 -4.64 4.23
N SER A 92 19.07 -3.81 5.26
CA SER A 92 20.19 -3.04 5.83
C SER A 92 21.35 -3.94 6.25
N LYS A 93 21.04 -5.04 6.96
CA LYS A 93 22.06 -6.01 7.37
C LYS A 93 22.69 -6.73 6.19
N GLN A 94 21.89 -7.09 5.19
CA GLN A 94 22.39 -7.73 3.98
C GLN A 94 23.37 -6.83 3.24
N ILE A 95 23.05 -5.54 3.08
CA ILE A 95 23.92 -4.56 2.43
C ILE A 95 25.21 -4.39 3.24
N GLU A 96 25.14 -4.23 4.55
CA GLU A 96 26.33 -4.14 5.42
C GLU A 96 27.26 -5.36 5.27
N LEU A 97 26.69 -6.57 5.17
CA LEU A 97 27.48 -7.79 4.94
C LEU A 97 28.16 -7.83 3.56
N GLU A 98 27.53 -7.24 2.54
CA GLU A 98 28.05 -7.20 1.17
C GLU A 98 29.10 -6.11 0.95
N THR A 99 28.91 -4.94 1.57
CA THR A 99 29.74 -3.75 1.36
C THR A 99 30.77 -3.54 2.46
N GLY A 100 30.52 -4.04 3.68
CA GLY A 100 31.28 -3.72 4.88
C GLY A 100 30.96 -2.34 5.47
N GLU A 101 29.97 -1.63 4.92
CA GLU A 101 29.57 -0.29 5.36
C GLU A 101 28.28 -0.35 6.18
N GLU A 102 28.29 0.29 7.35
CA GLU A 102 27.11 0.43 8.21
C GLU A 102 25.95 1.10 7.44
N GLN A 103 24.74 0.57 7.61
CA GLN A 103 23.54 1.04 6.94
C GLN A 103 22.50 1.47 7.97
N ARG A 104 21.76 2.53 7.65
CA ARG A 104 20.52 2.86 8.36
C ARG A 104 19.55 1.68 8.29
N TYR A 105 18.74 1.52 9.33
CA TYR A 105 17.83 0.40 9.45
C TYR A 105 16.85 0.33 8.29
N LEU A 106 16.78 -0.85 7.68
CA LEU A 106 15.84 -1.20 6.63
C LEU A 106 15.47 -2.67 6.79
N MET A 107 14.20 -2.91 7.11
CA MET A 107 13.62 -4.23 7.34
C MET A 107 12.25 -4.31 6.68
N ILE A 108 11.93 -5.46 6.06
CA ILE A 108 10.60 -5.70 5.51
C ILE A 108 10.05 -6.98 6.11
N TYR A 109 8.92 -6.87 6.80
CA TYR A 109 8.15 -8.00 7.31
C TYR A 109 7.08 -8.41 6.33
N GLN A 110 6.91 -9.71 6.12
CA GLN A 110 5.97 -10.27 5.16
C GLN A 110 4.92 -11.12 5.86
N TYR A 111 3.64 -10.78 5.64
CA TYR A 111 2.51 -11.47 6.24
C TYR A 111 1.52 -11.94 5.19
N CYS A 112 0.96 -13.14 5.38
CA CYS A 112 0.06 -13.72 4.41
C CYS A 112 -0.93 -14.72 5.03
N SER A 113 -2.13 -14.75 4.45
CA SER A 113 -3.03 -15.90 4.51
C SER A 113 -3.04 -16.59 3.13
N PRO A 114 -2.42 -17.77 2.97
CA PRO A 114 -2.33 -18.44 1.67
C PRO A 114 -3.68 -18.71 1.00
N GLN A 115 -4.73 -18.93 1.81
CA GLN A 115 -6.08 -19.16 1.29
C GLN A 115 -6.69 -17.89 0.70
N ILE A 116 -6.57 -16.75 1.39
CA ILE A 116 -7.05 -15.46 0.88
C ILE A 116 -6.21 -15.01 -0.32
N ALA A 117 -4.89 -15.21 -0.27
CA ALA A 117 -3.98 -14.97 -1.40
C ALA A 117 -4.39 -15.74 -2.66
N ARG A 118 -4.82 -17.00 -2.52
CA ARG A 118 -5.35 -17.77 -3.66
C ARG A 118 -6.64 -17.16 -4.21
N LYS A 119 -7.56 -16.71 -3.35
CA LYS A 119 -8.79 -16.01 -3.81
C LYS A 119 -8.45 -14.75 -4.60
N ALA A 120 -7.50 -13.94 -4.12
CA ALA A 120 -7.02 -12.74 -4.80
C ALA A 120 -6.45 -13.03 -6.20
N VAL A 121 -5.55 -14.02 -6.32
CA VAL A 121 -4.95 -14.39 -7.61
C VAL A 121 -5.98 -14.99 -8.57
N ASN A 122 -6.98 -15.72 -8.06
CA ASN A 122 -8.08 -16.23 -8.88
C ASN A 122 -9.00 -15.12 -9.39
N PHE A 123 -9.23 -14.09 -8.57
CA PHE A 123 -9.97 -12.89 -8.98
C PHE A 123 -9.21 -12.09 -10.05
N SER A 124 -7.89 -11.92 -9.85
CA SER A 124 -7.00 -11.26 -10.80
C SER A 124 -5.56 -11.79 -10.62
N PRO A 125 -4.95 -12.42 -11.63
CA PRO A 125 -3.58 -12.93 -11.49
C PRO A 125 -2.57 -11.80 -11.28
N TYR A 126 -2.87 -10.56 -11.69
CA TYR A 126 -2.03 -9.39 -11.45
C TYR A 126 -1.81 -9.11 -9.95
N PHE A 127 -2.74 -9.55 -9.09
CA PHE A 127 -2.59 -9.41 -7.65
C PHE A 127 -1.43 -10.22 -7.08
N SER A 128 -0.85 -11.18 -7.81
CA SER A 128 0.36 -11.89 -7.37
C SER A 128 1.55 -10.95 -7.13
N ALA A 129 1.62 -9.80 -7.82
CA ALA A 129 2.69 -8.82 -7.64
C ALA A 129 2.60 -8.03 -6.33
N TYR A 130 1.43 -8.02 -5.68
CA TYR A 130 1.20 -7.33 -4.41
C TYR A 130 1.35 -8.27 -3.20
N LEU A 131 1.53 -9.57 -3.44
CA LEU A 131 1.62 -10.59 -2.39
C LEU A 131 3.09 -10.96 -2.11
N PRO A 132 3.45 -11.29 -0.85
CA PRO A 132 2.62 -11.16 0.37
C PRO A 132 2.43 -9.70 0.80
N CYS A 133 1.56 -9.46 1.78
CA CYS A 133 1.44 -8.13 2.40
C CYS A 133 2.79 -7.79 3.07
N ARG A 134 3.25 -6.55 2.88
CA ARG A 134 4.56 -6.09 3.35
C ARG A 134 4.40 -4.91 4.29
N ILE A 135 5.14 -4.91 5.40
CA ILE A 135 5.35 -3.73 6.25
C ILE A 135 6.85 -3.47 6.25
N SER A 136 7.26 -2.34 5.68
CA SER A 136 8.65 -1.90 5.65
C SER A 136 8.90 -0.96 6.81
N VAL A 137 10.00 -1.15 7.52
CA VAL A 137 10.49 -0.27 8.58
C VAL A 137 11.77 0.37 8.08
N VAL A 138 11.80 1.70 8.04
CA VAL A 138 12.90 2.48 7.46
C VAL A 138 13.33 3.53 8.48
N GLU A 139 14.62 3.62 8.75
CA GLU A 139 15.23 4.72 9.49
C GLU A 139 15.55 5.89 8.55
N ASP A 140 15.03 7.08 8.87
CA ASP A 140 15.31 8.33 8.15
C ASP A 140 16.70 8.90 8.50
N GLU A 141 17.05 10.06 7.93
CA GLU A 141 18.35 10.69 8.15
C GLU A 141 18.50 11.28 9.57
N GLU A 142 17.38 11.53 10.24
CA GLU A 142 17.30 12.01 11.61
C GLU A 142 17.31 10.87 12.66
N GLY A 143 17.31 9.61 12.23
CA GLY A 143 17.30 8.43 13.09
C GLY A 143 15.90 8.04 13.60
N ARG A 144 14.83 8.54 12.97
CA ARG A 144 13.44 8.14 13.27
C ARG A 144 13.02 6.98 12.40
N PHE A 145 12.16 6.12 12.95
CA PHE A 145 11.61 5.00 12.20
C PHE A 145 10.27 5.36 11.57
N HIS A 146 10.05 4.85 10.35
CA HIS A 146 8.82 4.99 9.60
C HIS A 146 8.35 3.64 9.08
N LEU A 147 7.05 3.41 9.16
CA LEU A 147 6.38 2.24 8.64
C LEU A 147 5.70 2.54 7.31
N TYR A 148 5.89 1.65 6.33
CA TYR A 148 5.25 1.74 5.02
C TYR A 148 4.60 0.42 4.62
N SER A 149 3.39 0.49 4.08
CA SER A 149 2.72 -0.64 3.44
C SER A 149 1.97 -0.17 2.20
N LEU A 150 1.72 -1.07 1.25
CA LEU A 150 0.82 -0.75 0.13
C LEU A 150 -0.51 -0.27 0.71
N ASN A 151 -1.06 0.83 0.19
CA ASN A 151 -2.39 1.27 0.57
C ASN A 151 -3.41 0.19 0.18
N MET A 152 -3.87 -0.59 1.15
CA MET A 152 -4.78 -1.69 0.87
C MET A 152 -6.20 -1.22 0.54
N ASP A 153 -6.55 0.04 0.82
CA ASP A 153 -7.81 0.61 0.32
C ASP A 153 -7.80 0.67 -1.21
N MET A 154 -6.63 0.91 -1.83
CA MET A 154 -6.49 0.81 -3.29
C MET A 154 -6.67 -0.62 -3.80
N PHE A 155 -6.19 -1.62 -3.04
CA PHE A 155 -6.36 -3.02 -3.40
C PHE A 155 -7.84 -3.44 -3.34
N VAL A 156 -8.55 -3.05 -2.28
CA VAL A 156 -9.94 -3.46 -2.04
C VAL A 156 -10.92 -2.68 -2.92
N HIS A 157 -10.70 -1.37 -3.06
CA HIS A 157 -11.68 -0.44 -3.65
C HIS A 157 -11.23 0.21 -4.95
N GLY A 158 -9.94 0.15 -5.31
CA GLY A 158 -9.40 0.90 -6.46
C GLY A 158 -9.63 0.25 -7.82
N GLY A 159 -10.41 -0.83 -7.92
CA GLY A 159 -10.48 -1.63 -9.14
C GLY A 159 -11.83 -2.29 -9.38
N LYS A 160 -11.79 -3.47 -10.00
CA LYS A 160 -12.98 -4.28 -10.27
C LYS A 160 -13.66 -4.66 -8.95
N GLU A 161 -14.99 -4.60 -8.91
CA GLU A 161 -15.78 -5.00 -7.75
C GLU A 161 -15.53 -6.48 -7.43
N MET A 162 -15.15 -6.74 -6.18
CA MET A 162 -15.00 -8.09 -5.64
C MET A 162 -16.37 -8.67 -5.29
N ASP A 163 -16.53 -10.00 -5.39
CA ASP A 163 -17.72 -10.64 -4.83
C ASP A 163 -17.77 -10.45 -3.29
N PRO A 164 -18.95 -10.50 -2.66
CA PRO A 164 -19.08 -10.18 -1.24
C PRO A 164 -18.23 -11.06 -0.30
N GLU A 165 -17.98 -12.31 -0.66
CA GLU A 165 -17.18 -13.22 0.16
C GLU A 165 -15.71 -12.82 0.09
N PHE A 166 -15.17 -12.65 -1.11
CA PHE A 166 -13.79 -12.22 -1.28
C PHE A 166 -13.54 -10.81 -0.74
N LYS A 167 -14.50 -9.89 -0.92
CA LYS A 167 -14.40 -8.52 -0.37
C LYS A 167 -14.26 -8.52 1.15
N LYS A 168 -15.01 -9.39 1.84
CA LYS A 168 -14.90 -9.55 3.29
C LYS A 168 -13.50 -10.04 3.70
N ASP A 169 -12.96 -11.02 2.99
CA ASP A 169 -11.61 -11.52 3.24
C ASP A 169 -10.54 -10.45 2.97
N ALA A 170 -10.68 -9.68 1.89
CA ALA A 170 -9.77 -8.60 1.53
C ALA A 170 -9.80 -7.46 2.57
N MET A 171 -10.99 -7.09 3.05
CA MET A 171 -11.17 -6.13 4.15
C MET A 171 -10.52 -6.62 5.45
N HIS A 172 -10.69 -7.92 5.78
CA HIS A 172 -10.03 -8.50 6.96
C HIS A 172 -8.51 -8.38 6.91
N VAL A 173 -7.89 -8.69 5.75
CA VAL A 173 -6.45 -8.52 5.57
C VAL A 173 -6.05 -7.04 5.65
N ARG A 174 -6.79 -6.15 4.97
CA ARG A 174 -6.62 -4.69 5.00
C ARG A 174 -6.58 -4.17 6.45
N ASP A 175 -7.58 -4.51 7.24
CA ASP A 175 -7.73 -4.03 8.62
C ASP A 175 -6.68 -4.63 9.55
N THR A 176 -6.31 -5.89 9.32
CA THR A 176 -5.23 -6.53 10.09
C THR A 176 -3.89 -5.84 9.83
N ILE A 177 -3.53 -5.58 8.57
CA ILE A 177 -2.27 -4.90 8.23
C ILE A 177 -2.26 -3.47 8.77
N TRP A 178 -3.37 -2.74 8.66
CA TRP A 178 -3.48 -1.40 9.25
C TRP A 178 -3.24 -1.44 10.77
N LYS A 179 -3.92 -2.34 11.49
CA LYS A 179 -3.73 -2.51 12.94
C LYS A 179 -2.28 -2.88 13.30
N MET A 180 -1.64 -3.72 12.50
CA MET A 180 -0.23 -4.09 12.71
C MET A 180 0.69 -2.88 12.53
N MET A 181 0.42 -2.00 11.56
CA MET A 181 1.16 -0.75 11.41
C MET A 181 0.92 0.19 12.60
N GLU A 182 -0.33 0.36 13.05
CA GLU A 182 -0.64 1.19 14.24
C GLU A 182 0.08 0.68 15.49
N ALA A 183 0.07 -0.65 15.71
CA ALA A 183 0.78 -1.27 16.82
C ALA A 183 2.30 -1.05 16.72
N GLY A 184 2.88 -1.27 15.53
CA GLY A 184 4.30 -1.02 15.28
C GLY A 184 4.71 0.43 15.48
N ALA A 185 3.84 1.37 15.11
CA ALA A 185 4.10 2.81 15.25
C ALA A 185 4.03 3.27 16.71
N SER A 186 3.10 2.73 17.50
CA SER A 186 2.84 3.18 18.87
C SER A 186 3.43 2.29 19.96
N GLY A 187 4.07 1.17 19.61
CA GLY A 187 4.57 0.19 20.57
C GLY A 187 3.46 -0.57 21.33
N GLY A 188 2.26 -0.64 20.74
CA GLY A 188 1.07 -1.25 21.35
C GLY A 188 1.05 -2.78 21.25
N PHE A 189 0.51 -3.45 22.28
CA PHE A 189 0.35 -4.92 22.36
C PHE A 189 -1.10 -5.37 22.27
#